data_AF-K1Q841-F1
#
_entry.id   AF-K1Q841-F1
#
_cell.length_a   1.000
_cell.length_b   1.000
_cell.length_c   1.000
_cell.angle_alpha   90.00
_cell.angle_beta   90.00
_cell.angle_gamma   90.00
#
_symmetry.space_group_name_H-M   'P 1'
#
loop_
_entity.id
_entity.type
_entity.pdbx_description
1 polymer ?
#
loop_
_entity_poly.entity_id
_entity_poly.type
_entity_poly.pdbx_seq_one_letter_code
_entity_poly.pdbx_strand_id
1 'polypeptide(L)'
;MQGGMPPPPPGLQNVQQQWVPKPEPITGVPPGLEYLTQVDQLLIKQQIELLEAFTGWETANKYKITNTQAQQVFFAAEESDACSRQCCGPNRSFTIHITDNMGQEVIRVVRDFKCGAGCPWCACIGALAHEVTIEAPPGQVVGYVRQGQSWCPPKYSIRDANQQEILRMEGPTCMITGPCCPNDIDFNIFGQDGTTEVGKISKQWSGMLREMFTDADNFGVSFPMDLDVKIKAVMIGAVFLIGHKKQDPPYKGNVTLFLRSHDMVYTFKVRGRTIKLQRPILNLKEKYENERKKGGKEKRTKWCGTGNDATTYEDLGTAEDVDMCCREHDLCDFKIDAGQSNYGLTNDGSYTRVSCDCEQTFYDCLSNAQENSFDAAMIGFIYFDVLDQDCIRKRRICTGYSHAVTNNLNLEALGVEVDQTTQKVFGGHSDDHERTSVANIYAIGDILHNRPELTPVAIQAGQLLADRLFGGSQVQMDYDMIPTTVFTPLEYGVVGISEEKAVSRHGEENIEKRCQFIEFQAICFGDRILGLHLIGPNAGEVIQGFAVALRCGATWSGLSGSVGIHPTTAEEVVKLHITKRSGADPTVTGC
;
A
#
# COMPACT_ATOMS: atom_id res chain seq x y z
N MET A 1 -13.69 -42.84 -26.04
CA MET A 1 -12.79 -42.06 -26.91
C MET A 1 -12.11 -41.03 -26.02
N GLN A 2 -10.83 -41.25 -25.71
CA GLN A 2 -10.00 -40.34 -24.92
C GLN A 2 -9.63 -39.14 -25.80
N GLY A 3 -9.99 -37.93 -25.36
CA GLY A 3 -9.50 -36.67 -25.95
C GLY A 3 -8.35 -36.15 -25.09
N GLY A 4 -7.11 -36.38 -25.53
CA GLY A 4 -5.92 -35.85 -24.87
C GLY A 4 -5.76 -34.35 -25.14
N MET A 5 -5.42 -33.59 -24.10
CA MET A 5 -4.95 -32.20 -24.24
C MET A 5 -3.60 -32.17 -24.96
N PRO A 6 -3.32 -31.15 -25.79
CA PRO A 6 -2.02 -30.98 -26.41
C PRO A 6 -0.93 -30.72 -25.35
N PRO A 7 0.33 -31.16 -25.57
CA PRO A 7 1.41 -30.91 -24.64
C PRO A 7 1.72 -29.41 -24.53
N PRO A 8 2.22 -28.94 -23.36
CA PRO A 8 2.65 -27.56 -23.20
C PRO A 8 3.81 -27.23 -24.14
N PRO A 9 4.00 -25.96 -24.53
CA PRO A 9 5.13 -25.54 -25.36
C PRO A 9 6.46 -25.92 -24.68
N PRO A 10 7.51 -26.29 -25.44
CA PRO A 10 8.78 -26.65 -24.84
C PRO A 10 9.45 -25.43 -24.18
N GLY A 11 9.58 -25.49 -22.85
CA GLY A 11 10.70 -24.95 -22.09
C GLY A 11 10.86 -23.42 -22.01
N LEU A 12 10.29 -22.82 -20.96
CA LEU A 12 11.11 -21.95 -20.11
C LEU A 12 11.66 -22.86 -19.01
N GLN A 13 12.81 -23.47 -19.30
CA GLN A 13 13.58 -24.18 -18.27
C GLN A 13 13.87 -23.20 -17.13
N ASN A 14 13.71 -23.67 -15.90
CA ASN A 14 14.33 -23.08 -14.73
C ASN A 14 15.81 -22.83 -15.03
N VAL A 15 16.17 -21.60 -15.37
CA VAL A 15 17.57 -21.19 -15.41
C VAL A 15 18.00 -21.06 -13.96
N GLN A 16 18.36 -22.19 -13.34
CA GLN A 16 19.30 -22.15 -12.22
C GLN A 16 20.53 -21.42 -12.77
N GLN A 17 20.73 -20.19 -12.31
CA GLN A 17 21.80 -19.31 -12.76
C GLN A 17 23.15 -19.97 -12.47
N GLN A 18 23.72 -20.64 -13.49
CA GLN A 18 25.03 -21.28 -13.39
C GLN A 18 26.13 -20.22 -13.48
N TRP A 19 27.10 -20.34 -12.56
CA TRP A 19 28.37 -19.63 -12.67
C TRP A 19 29.17 -20.19 -13.84
N VAL A 20 29.88 -19.31 -14.57
CA VAL A 20 30.81 -19.77 -15.60
C VAL A 20 32.03 -20.42 -14.91
N PRO A 21 32.54 -21.56 -15.40
CA PRO A 21 33.78 -22.14 -14.92
C PRO A 21 34.96 -21.19 -15.10
N LYS A 22 35.94 -21.24 -14.19
CA LYS A 22 37.15 -20.42 -14.28
C LYS A 22 37.96 -20.81 -15.53
N PRO A 23 38.29 -19.87 -16.42
CA PRO A 23 39.15 -20.16 -17.58
C PRO A 23 40.55 -20.60 -17.14
N GLU A 24 41.24 -21.37 -17.98
CA GLU A 24 42.64 -21.74 -17.74
C GLU A 24 43.54 -20.48 -17.75
N PRO A 25 44.65 -20.47 -16.96
CA PRO A 25 45.57 -19.34 -16.94
C PRO A 25 46.14 -19.03 -18.32
N ILE A 26 46.09 -17.76 -18.73
CA ILE A 26 46.59 -17.29 -20.03
C ILE A 26 47.90 -16.51 -19.82
N THR A 27 48.95 -16.88 -20.52
CA THR A 27 50.26 -16.20 -20.45
C THR A 27 50.13 -14.71 -20.79
N GLY A 28 50.59 -13.84 -19.89
CA GLY A 28 50.57 -12.38 -20.07
C GLY A 28 49.29 -11.69 -19.56
N VAL A 29 48.28 -12.46 -19.15
CA VAL A 29 47.04 -11.94 -18.54
C VAL A 29 47.17 -11.99 -17.01
N PRO A 30 46.82 -10.90 -16.28
CA PRO A 30 46.79 -10.93 -14.82
C PRO A 30 45.81 -12.00 -14.30
N PRO A 31 46.17 -12.75 -13.24
CA PRO A 31 45.30 -13.78 -12.67
C PRO A 31 43.92 -13.24 -12.31
N GLY A 32 42.87 -13.92 -12.75
CA GLY A 32 41.47 -13.53 -12.52
C GLY A 32 40.84 -12.69 -13.63
N LEU A 33 41.64 -12.19 -14.59
CA LEU A 33 41.16 -11.42 -15.74
C LEU A 33 41.02 -12.26 -17.02
N GLU A 34 41.33 -13.55 -16.99
CA GLU A 34 41.32 -14.44 -18.16
C GLU A 34 39.96 -14.45 -18.84
N TYR A 35 38.87 -14.38 -18.07
CA TYR A 35 37.52 -14.32 -18.62
C TYR A 35 37.29 -13.08 -19.50
N LEU A 36 37.93 -11.95 -19.18
CA LEU A 36 37.81 -10.72 -19.96
C LEU A 36 38.42 -10.82 -21.36
N THR A 37 39.22 -11.86 -21.64
CA THR A 37 39.70 -12.15 -23.01
C THR A 37 38.61 -12.70 -23.92
N GLN A 38 37.53 -13.27 -23.35
CA GLN A 38 36.49 -14.00 -24.09
C GLN A 38 35.15 -13.25 -24.12
N VAL A 39 35.11 -12.02 -23.62
CA VAL A 39 33.91 -11.18 -23.62
C VAL A 39 34.16 -9.80 -24.19
N ASP A 40 33.11 -9.26 -24.78
CA ASP A 40 32.95 -7.91 -25.31
C ASP A 40 31.88 -7.11 -24.55
N GLN A 41 31.01 -7.79 -23.80
CA GLN A 41 29.95 -7.14 -23.02
C GLN A 41 29.69 -7.83 -21.67
N LEU A 42 29.45 -7.00 -20.65
CA LEU A 42 29.07 -7.41 -19.30
C LEU A 42 27.84 -6.64 -18.81
N LEU A 43 27.04 -7.28 -17.98
CA LEU A 43 25.88 -6.70 -17.29
C LEU A 43 26.10 -6.76 -15.78
N ILE A 44 26.12 -5.62 -15.12
CA ILE A 44 26.32 -5.45 -13.67
C ILE A 44 24.97 -5.07 -13.07
N LYS A 45 24.40 -5.94 -12.25
CA LYS A 45 23.07 -5.76 -11.65
C LYS A 45 23.17 -5.66 -10.14
N GLN A 46 22.73 -4.55 -9.55
CA GLN A 46 22.67 -4.42 -8.10
C GLN A 46 21.61 -5.36 -7.51
N GLN A 47 21.94 -6.00 -6.40
CA GLN A 47 21.00 -6.80 -5.63
C GLN A 47 20.32 -5.91 -4.59
N ILE A 48 18.99 -5.91 -4.62
CA ILE A 48 18.16 -5.16 -3.68
C ILE A 48 18.11 -5.93 -2.37
N GLU A 49 18.51 -5.29 -1.26
CA GLU A 49 18.22 -5.80 0.07
C GLU A 49 16.89 -5.20 0.55
N LEU A 50 15.85 -6.03 0.60
CA LEU A 50 14.49 -5.64 1.01
C LEU A 50 14.45 -4.99 2.41
N LEU A 51 15.43 -5.30 3.25
CA LEU A 51 15.60 -4.71 4.59
C LEU A 51 15.96 -3.21 4.53
N GLU A 52 16.77 -2.79 3.56
CA GLU A 52 17.17 -1.38 3.35
C GLU A 52 15.97 -0.54 2.88
N ALA A 53 15.18 -1.10 1.95
CA ALA A 53 13.95 -0.47 1.45
C ALA A 53 12.88 -0.30 2.56
N PHE A 54 12.80 -1.24 3.50
CA PHE A 54 11.83 -1.23 4.59
C PHE A 54 12.27 -0.39 5.81
N THR A 55 13.58 -0.34 6.09
CA THR A 55 14.09 0.32 7.30
C THR A 55 14.70 1.70 7.05
N GLY A 56 15.06 2.03 5.81
CA GLY A 56 15.75 3.27 5.44
C GLY A 56 17.21 3.33 5.89
N TRP A 57 17.82 2.19 6.23
CA TRP A 57 19.22 2.08 6.65
C TRP A 57 20.09 1.54 5.50
N GLU A 58 21.04 2.34 5.01
CA GLU A 58 21.95 1.96 3.90
C GLU A 58 22.77 0.71 4.27
N THR A 59 22.61 -0.37 3.48
CA THR A 59 23.44 -1.58 3.58
C THR A 59 24.63 -1.52 2.63
N ALA A 60 25.52 -2.51 2.69
CA ALA A 60 26.66 -2.57 1.80
C ALA A 60 26.22 -3.10 0.42
N ASN A 61 26.45 -2.33 -0.64
CA ASN A 61 25.97 -2.68 -1.98
C ASN A 61 26.54 -4.01 -2.49
N LYS A 62 25.70 -4.82 -3.12
CA LYS A 62 26.08 -6.10 -3.75
C LYS A 62 25.66 -6.10 -5.21
N TYR A 63 26.50 -6.63 -6.08
CA TYR A 63 26.25 -6.67 -7.52
C TYR A 63 26.57 -8.03 -8.11
N LYS A 64 25.70 -8.50 -8.99
CA LYS A 64 25.91 -9.67 -9.82
C LYS A 64 26.42 -9.23 -11.20
N ILE A 65 27.56 -9.76 -11.62
CA ILE A 65 28.16 -9.45 -12.93
C ILE A 65 27.95 -10.66 -13.85
N THR A 66 27.25 -10.45 -14.96
CA THR A 66 26.83 -11.49 -15.90
C THR A 66 27.30 -11.19 -17.31
N ASN A 67 27.42 -12.23 -18.14
CA ASN A 67 27.61 -12.09 -19.58
C ASN A 67 26.28 -11.87 -20.31
N THR A 68 26.32 -11.73 -21.63
CA THR A 68 25.12 -11.59 -22.48
C THR A 68 24.18 -12.79 -22.45
N GLN A 69 24.67 -13.96 -22.04
CA GLN A 69 23.88 -15.18 -21.83
C GLN A 69 23.31 -15.29 -20.40
N ALA A 70 23.39 -14.21 -19.60
CA ALA A 70 22.96 -14.13 -18.21
C ALA A 70 23.65 -15.11 -17.24
N GLN A 71 24.79 -15.69 -17.65
CA GLN A 71 25.61 -16.53 -16.77
C GLN A 71 26.46 -15.65 -15.86
N GLN A 72 26.61 -16.04 -14.59
CA GLN A 72 27.36 -15.25 -13.63
C GLN A 72 28.86 -15.45 -13.80
N VAL A 73 29.58 -14.35 -13.93
CA VAL A 73 31.02 -14.32 -14.16
C VAL A 73 31.73 -13.89 -12.88
N PHE A 74 31.29 -12.78 -12.30
CA PHE A 74 31.85 -12.22 -11.08
C PHE A 74 30.74 -11.82 -10.11
N PHE A 75 31.12 -11.67 -8.85
CA PHE A 75 30.29 -11.08 -7.80
C PHE A 75 31.03 -9.91 -7.15
N ALA A 76 30.37 -8.77 -7.00
CA ALA A 76 30.96 -7.58 -6.39
C ALA A 76 30.25 -7.21 -5.10
N ALA A 77 30.99 -6.92 -4.03
CA ALA A 77 30.44 -6.47 -2.75
C ALA A 77 31.19 -5.26 -2.21
N GLU A 78 30.45 -4.28 -1.70
CA GLU A 78 30.97 -3.09 -1.04
C GLU A 78 31.42 -3.43 0.39
N GLU A 79 32.62 -2.97 0.76
CA GLU A 79 33.06 -2.76 2.12
C GLU A 79 33.10 -1.25 2.37
N SER A 80 32.28 -0.78 3.30
CA SER A 80 32.27 0.61 3.79
C SER A 80 31.86 0.65 5.27
N ASP A 81 32.19 1.73 5.98
CA ASP A 81 31.88 1.89 7.40
C ASP A 81 30.44 2.39 7.60
N ALA A 82 29.74 1.90 8.62
CA ALA A 82 28.32 2.25 8.86
C ALA A 82 28.10 3.73 9.19
N CYS A 83 29.03 4.39 9.90
CA CYS A 83 28.97 5.82 10.18
C CYS A 83 29.23 6.63 8.90
N SER A 84 30.16 6.17 8.05
CA SER A 84 30.44 6.80 6.75
C SER A 84 29.26 6.70 5.77
N ARG A 85 28.49 5.61 5.80
CA ARG A 85 27.24 5.43 5.04
C ARG A 85 26.18 6.45 5.49
N GLN A 86 25.89 6.48 6.79
CA GLN A 86 24.82 7.32 7.34
C GLN A 86 25.12 8.83 7.29
N CYS A 87 26.39 9.25 7.40
CA CYS A 87 26.76 10.66 7.53
C CYS A 87 27.26 11.31 6.23
N CYS A 88 27.77 10.53 5.26
CA CYS A 88 28.43 11.06 4.06
C CYS A 88 27.76 10.70 2.73
N GLY A 89 26.77 9.81 2.74
CA GLY A 89 25.95 9.45 1.56
C GLY A 89 26.79 9.14 0.31
N PRO A 90 26.53 9.76 -0.85
CA PRO A 90 27.21 9.46 -2.12
C PRO A 90 28.69 9.87 -2.18
N ASN A 91 29.19 10.66 -1.20
CA ASN A 91 30.59 11.10 -1.13
C ASN A 91 31.47 10.23 -0.23
N ARG A 92 30.95 9.11 0.30
CA ARG A 92 31.68 8.18 1.18
C ARG A 92 32.89 7.52 0.52
N SER A 93 33.88 7.08 1.29
CA SER A 93 34.84 6.10 0.77
C SER A 93 34.15 4.75 0.60
N PHE A 94 34.59 3.97 -0.38
CA PHE A 94 34.16 2.58 -0.53
C PHE A 94 35.30 1.73 -1.08
N THR A 95 35.25 0.45 -0.73
CA THR A 95 36.06 -0.59 -1.37
C THR A 95 35.09 -1.61 -1.98
N ILE A 96 35.15 -1.84 -3.29
CA ILE A 96 34.39 -2.91 -3.94
C ILE A 96 35.32 -4.10 -4.16
N HIS A 97 34.93 -5.25 -3.61
CA HIS A 97 35.61 -6.53 -3.80
C HIS A 97 34.90 -7.31 -4.89
N ILE A 98 35.56 -7.50 -6.03
CA ILE A 98 35.05 -8.31 -7.13
C ILE A 98 35.69 -9.70 -7.06
N THR A 99 34.86 -10.73 -7.00
CA THR A 99 35.25 -12.12 -6.76
C THR A 99 34.83 -13.05 -7.89
N ASP A 100 35.60 -14.12 -8.10
CA ASP A 100 35.28 -15.21 -9.03
C ASP A 100 34.33 -16.25 -8.41
N ASN A 101 34.03 -17.31 -9.16
CA ASN A 101 33.14 -18.40 -8.73
C ASN A 101 33.67 -19.24 -7.56
N MET A 102 34.94 -19.08 -7.19
CA MET A 102 35.57 -19.71 -6.02
C MET A 102 35.65 -18.75 -4.82
N GLY A 103 35.13 -17.52 -4.95
CA GLY A 103 35.22 -16.48 -3.94
C GLY A 103 36.60 -15.83 -3.85
N GLN A 104 37.48 -16.05 -4.84
CA GLN A 104 38.79 -15.39 -4.89
C GLN A 104 38.60 -13.94 -5.39
N GLU A 105 39.15 -12.98 -4.65
CA GLU A 105 39.15 -11.57 -5.07
C GLU A 105 40.08 -11.38 -6.28
N VAL A 106 39.51 -10.92 -7.40
CA VAL A 106 40.20 -10.75 -8.69
C VAL A 106 40.42 -9.29 -9.05
N ILE A 107 39.48 -8.42 -8.69
CA ILE A 107 39.57 -6.97 -8.90
C ILE A 107 39.15 -6.28 -7.60
N ARG A 108 39.95 -5.29 -7.18
CA ARG A 108 39.58 -4.39 -6.09
C ARG A 108 39.43 -2.97 -6.63
N VAL A 109 38.30 -2.34 -6.33
CA VAL A 109 38.04 -0.94 -6.68
C VAL A 109 38.01 -0.12 -5.40
N VAL A 110 38.94 0.83 -5.27
CA VAL A 110 39.07 1.65 -4.06
C VAL A 110 38.74 3.09 -4.41
N ARG A 111 37.83 3.70 -3.63
CA ARG A 111 37.59 5.15 -3.65
C ARG A 111 37.88 5.73 -2.27
N ASP A 112 38.90 6.56 -2.19
CA ASP A 112 39.21 7.29 -0.96
C ASP A 112 38.19 8.39 -0.68
N PHE A 113 37.96 8.66 0.61
CA PHE A 113 37.07 9.75 1.03
C PHE A 113 37.70 11.10 0.70
N LYS A 114 36.93 11.97 0.01
CA LYS A 114 37.33 13.35 -0.28
C LYS A 114 36.19 14.30 0.06
N CYS A 115 36.39 15.10 1.12
CA CYS A 115 35.41 16.11 1.54
C CYS A 115 35.25 17.19 0.45
N GLY A 116 34.02 17.41 -0.04
CA GLY A 116 33.73 18.42 -1.06
C GLY A 116 34.05 18.01 -2.51
N ALA A 117 34.39 16.75 -2.75
CA ALA A 117 34.58 16.23 -4.10
C ALA A 117 33.25 15.99 -4.84
N GLY A 118 33.29 15.94 -6.16
CA GLY A 118 32.12 15.69 -7.01
C GLY A 118 31.46 16.94 -7.61
N CYS A 119 31.80 18.15 -7.15
CA CYS A 119 31.38 19.41 -7.77
C CYS A 119 32.07 19.60 -9.14
N PRO A 120 31.32 19.73 -10.25
CA PRO A 120 31.90 19.92 -11.59
C PRO A 120 32.77 21.19 -11.72
N TRP A 121 32.52 22.20 -10.89
CA TRP A 121 33.30 23.45 -10.83
C TRP A 121 34.62 23.35 -10.07
N CYS A 122 34.73 22.42 -9.11
CA CYS A 122 35.90 22.31 -8.23
C CYS A 122 36.88 21.20 -8.66
N ALA A 123 36.55 20.42 -9.69
CA ALA A 123 37.41 19.36 -10.24
C ALA A 123 38.77 19.86 -10.77
N CYS A 124 38.93 21.18 -10.97
CA CYS A 124 40.18 21.85 -11.32
C CYS A 124 41.20 21.91 -10.17
N ILE A 125 40.75 21.80 -8.92
CA ILE A 125 41.61 21.63 -7.75
C ILE A 125 41.81 20.13 -7.62
N GLY A 126 42.99 19.61 -7.96
CA GLY A 126 43.24 18.17 -8.08
C GLY A 126 42.85 17.32 -6.85
N ALA A 127 42.72 17.94 -5.67
CA ALA A 127 42.24 17.33 -4.43
C ALA A 127 40.71 17.10 -4.34
N LEU A 128 39.90 17.66 -5.25
CA LEU A 128 38.43 17.62 -5.19
C LEU A 128 37.78 16.84 -6.36
N ALA A 129 38.59 16.19 -7.21
CA ALA A 129 38.07 15.26 -8.23
C ALA A 129 37.87 13.86 -7.63
N HIS A 130 36.72 13.24 -7.93
CA HIS A 130 36.53 11.82 -7.66
C HIS A 130 37.49 11.00 -8.51
N GLU A 131 38.11 10.01 -7.87
CA GLU A 131 39.06 9.10 -8.50
C GLU A 131 38.87 7.73 -7.87
N VAL A 132 38.82 6.69 -8.70
CA VAL A 132 38.86 5.29 -8.25
C VAL A 132 40.14 4.65 -8.73
N THR A 133 40.74 3.86 -7.85
CA THR A 133 41.91 3.02 -8.13
C THR A 133 41.43 1.61 -8.38
N ILE A 134 41.90 0.99 -9.47
CA ILE A 134 41.56 -0.38 -9.83
C ILE A 134 42.83 -1.24 -9.68
N GLU A 135 42.73 -2.29 -8.87
CA GLU A 135 43.79 -3.26 -8.64
C GLU A 135 43.38 -4.63 -9.18
N ALA A 136 44.27 -5.30 -9.91
CA ALA A 136 44.06 -6.65 -10.41
C ALA A 136 45.40 -7.38 -10.66
N PRO A 137 45.74 -8.43 -9.88
CA PRO A 137 45.07 -8.86 -8.64
C PRO A 137 45.18 -7.79 -7.54
N PRO A 138 44.43 -7.91 -6.42
CA PRO A 138 44.52 -6.96 -5.31
C PRO A 138 45.95 -6.71 -4.83
N GLY A 139 46.33 -5.44 -4.65
CA GLY A 139 47.69 -4.98 -4.36
C GLY A 139 48.52 -4.62 -5.60
N GLN A 140 48.04 -4.90 -6.82
CA GLN A 140 48.67 -4.46 -8.06
C GLN A 140 47.76 -3.50 -8.83
N VAL A 141 48.11 -2.22 -8.87
CA VAL A 141 47.35 -1.20 -9.60
C VAL A 141 47.45 -1.45 -11.11
N VAL A 142 46.29 -1.52 -11.78
CA VAL A 142 46.19 -1.66 -13.24
C VAL A 142 45.72 -0.37 -13.92
N GLY A 143 45.05 0.52 -13.20
CA GLY A 143 44.69 1.84 -13.71
C GLY A 143 43.78 2.64 -12.79
N TYR A 144 43.35 3.80 -13.29
CA TYR A 144 42.55 4.77 -12.55
C TYR A 144 41.41 5.30 -13.41
N VAL A 145 40.30 5.68 -12.77
CA VAL A 145 39.25 6.47 -13.42
C VAL A 145 39.08 7.75 -12.64
N ARG A 146 39.29 8.88 -13.30
CA ARG A 146 39.28 10.21 -12.67
C ARG A 146 38.23 11.11 -13.31
N GLN A 147 37.44 11.79 -12.49
CA GLN A 147 36.52 12.82 -12.94
C GLN A 147 37.28 14.02 -13.52
N GLY A 148 36.93 14.40 -14.76
CA GLY A 148 37.44 15.60 -15.42
C GLY A 148 36.59 16.84 -15.14
N GLN A 149 37.13 18.01 -15.47
CA GLN A 149 36.38 19.27 -15.43
C GLN A 149 35.47 19.38 -16.65
N SER A 150 34.18 19.58 -16.43
CA SER A 150 33.20 19.74 -17.51
C SER A 150 31.91 20.40 -17.00
N TRP A 151 31.34 21.33 -17.76
CA TRP A 151 30.06 21.98 -17.44
C TRP A 151 28.87 21.09 -17.79
N CYS A 152 28.84 20.58 -19.01
CA CYS A 152 27.92 19.56 -19.51
C CYS A 152 28.39 19.19 -20.94
N PRO A 153 28.46 17.91 -21.35
CA PRO A 153 28.26 16.67 -20.58
C PRO A 153 29.39 16.36 -19.57
N PRO A 154 29.19 15.43 -18.62
CA PRO A 154 30.23 15.01 -17.67
C PRO A 154 31.37 14.28 -18.40
N LYS A 155 32.62 14.58 -18.02
CA LYS A 155 33.82 13.94 -18.60
C LYS A 155 34.63 13.19 -17.56
N TYR A 156 35.18 12.04 -17.95
CA TYR A 156 36.07 11.21 -17.14
C TYR A 156 37.28 10.75 -17.95
N SER A 157 38.41 10.64 -17.27
CA SER A 157 39.70 10.20 -17.79
C SER A 157 39.96 8.78 -17.31
N ILE A 158 40.12 7.85 -18.24
CA ILE A 158 40.52 6.46 -17.98
C ILE A 158 42.03 6.38 -18.18
N ARG A 159 42.75 6.00 -17.14
CA ARG A 159 44.21 6.06 -17.07
C ARG A 159 44.81 4.68 -16.80
N ASP A 160 46.00 4.45 -17.32
CA ASP A 160 46.80 3.27 -17.00
C ASP A 160 47.45 3.36 -15.61
N ALA A 161 48.21 2.33 -15.24
CA ALA A 161 48.96 2.28 -13.97
C ALA A 161 50.01 3.40 -13.81
N ASN A 162 50.45 4.02 -14.91
CA ASN A 162 51.39 5.16 -14.91
C ASN A 162 50.67 6.52 -14.86
N GLN A 163 49.34 6.52 -14.68
CA GLN A 163 48.47 7.69 -14.75
C GLN A 163 48.40 8.38 -16.13
N GLN A 164 48.79 7.70 -17.20
CA GLN A 164 48.63 8.21 -18.55
C GLN A 164 47.19 8.01 -19.02
N GLU A 165 46.54 9.06 -19.56
CA GLU A 165 45.19 8.98 -20.12
C GLU A 165 45.21 8.12 -21.39
N ILE A 166 44.47 7.00 -21.38
CA ILE A 166 44.37 6.07 -22.51
C ILE A 166 43.03 6.24 -23.22
N LEU A 167 41.94 6.42 -22.47
CA LEU A 167 40.58 6.61 -23.00
C LEU A 167 39.87 7.78 -22.30
N ARG A 168 38.89 8.36 -22.98
CA ARG A 168 38.03 9.41 -22.46
C ARG A 168 36.59 8.95 -22.45
N MET A 169 35.92 9.10 -21.31
CA MET A 169 34.50 8.77 -21.17
C MET A 169 33.68 10.05 -21.06
N GLU A 170 32.65 10.19 -21.89
CA GLU A 170 31.72 11.32 -21.88
C GLU A 170 30.29 10.83 -21.67
N GLY A 171 29.57 11.42 -20.70
CA GLY A 171 28.16 11.10 -20.44
C GLY A 171 27.18 11.95 -21.27
N PRO A 172 25.87 11.87 -21.00
CA PRO A 172 24.88 12.63 -21.75
C PRO A 172 24.76 14.08 -21.25
N THR A 173 24.28 14.96 -22.14
CA THR A 173 24.02 16.40 -21.86
C THR A 173 22.85 16.60 -20.88
N CYS A 174 22.00 15.59 -20.71
CA CYS A 174 20.95 15.55 -19.69
C CYS A 174 21.15 14.29 -18.86
N MET A 175 21.44 14.44 -17.56
CA MET A 175 21.63 13.32 -16.63
C MET A 175 20.35 12.97 -15.84
N ILE A 176 19.19 13.50 -16.25
CA ILE A 176 17.91 13.22 -15.59
C ILE A 176 17.32 11.93 -16.18
N THR A 177 17.24 10.89 -15.36
CA THR A 177 16.33 9.75 -15.58
C THR A 177 15.04 9.99 -14.80
N GLY A 178 13.90 9.73 -15.43
CA GLY A 178 12.60 9.94 -14.81
C GLY A 178 11.46 10.03 -15.83
N PRO A 179 10.22 10.33 -15.39
CA PRO A 179 9.02 10.33 -16.26
C PRO A 179 9.13 11.25 -17.49
N CYS A 180 9.99 12.26 -17.42
CA CYS A 180 10.23 13.23 -18.50
C CYS A 180 11.28 12.78 -19.52
N CYS A 181 12.11 11.78 -19.21
CA CYS A 181 13.21 11.25 -20.04
C CYS A 181 13.40 9.74 -19.78
N PRO A 182 12.55 8.86 -20.34
CA PRO A 182 12.53 7.41 -20.05
C PRO A 182 13.56 6.60 -20.85
N ASN A 183 14.77 7.14 -21.04
CA ASN A 183 15.81 6.52 -21.86
C ASN A 183 17.02 6.12 -21.02
N ASP A 184 17.75 5.08 -21.47
CA ASP A 184 19.03 4.68 -20.90
C ASP A 184 20.04 5.85 -20.93
N ILE A 185 20.85 5.95 -19.87
CA ILE A 185 21.92 6.97 -19.77
C ILE A 185 23.22 6.35 -20.29
N ASP A 186 23.62 6.78 -21.48
CA ASP A 186 24.83 6.32 -22.14
C ASP A 186 26.04 7.18 -21.83
N PHE A 187 27.13 6.52 -21.42
CA PHE A 187 28.47 7.06 -21.27
C PHE A 187 29.37 6.45 -22.35
N ASN A 188 29.62 7.23 -23.40
CA ASN A 188 30.43 6.79 -24.53
C ASN A 188 31.91 6.93 -24.21
N ILE A 189 32.71 5.95 -24.62
CA ILE A 189 34.15 5.87 -24.36
C ILE A 189 34.88 6.03 -25.69
N PHE A 190 35.72 7.06 -25.76
CA PHE A 190 36.49 7.45 -26.92
C PHE A 190 37.99 7.18 -26.73
N GLY A 191 38.69 7.00 -27.84
CA GLY A 191 40.16 7.02 -27.89
C GLY A 191 40.74 8.39 -27.54
N GLN A 192 42.07 8.49 -27.53
CA GLN A 192 42.79 9.74 -27.23
C GLN A 192 42.51 10.87 -28.23
N ASP A 193 42.11 10.51 -29.46
CA ASP A 193 41.69 11.45 -30.50
C ASP A 193 40.35 12.15 -30.18
N GLY A 194 39.59 11.61 -29.22
CA GLY A 194 38.27 12.11 -28.82
C GLY A 194 37.17 11.87 -29.86
N THR A 195 37.46 11.09 -30.91
CA THR A 195 36.54 10.84 -32.03
C THR A 195 36.28 9.36 -32.28
N THR A 196 37.27 8.50 -32.05
CA THR A 196 37.11 7.06 -32.25
C THR A 196 36.37 6.46 -31.06
N GLU A 197 35.16 5.96 -31.26
CA GLU A 197 34.42 5.24 -30.23
C GLU A 197 35.04 3.86 -29.99
N VAL A 198 35.44 3.61 -28.74
CA VAL A 198 36.07 2.36 -28.30
C VAL A 198 35.05 1.47 -27.60
N GLY A 199 34.11 2.05 -26.84
CA GLY A 199 33.09 1.28 -26.14
C GLY A 199 32.08 2.17 -25.44
N LYS A 200 31.23 1.56 -24.62
CA LYS A 200 30.14 2.28 -23.94
C LYS A 200 29.79 1.66 -22.60
N ILE A 201 29.51 2.51 -21.61
CA ILE A 201 28.85 2.14 -20.36
C ILE A 201 27.44 2.73 -20.37
N SER A 202 26.43 1.91 -20.20
CA SER A 202 25.03 2.32 -20.23
C SER A 202 24.37 2.01 -18.90
N LYS A 203 23.75 3.02 -18.26
CA LYS A 203 22.85 2.80 -17.13
C LYS A 203 21.46 2.52 -17.70
N GLN A 204 20.96 1.32 -17.47
CA GLN A 204 19.70 0.85 -18.03
C GLN A 204 18.51 1.39 -17.21
N TRP A 205 17.54 1.98 -17.90
CA TRP A 205 16.30 2.44 -17.30
C TRP A 205 15.43 1.23 -16.90
N SER A 206 15.10 1.13 -15.62
CA SER A 206 14.44 -0.06 -15.06
C SER A 206 12.91 0.02 -15.01
N GLY A 207 12.33 1.13 -15.49
CA GLY A 207 10.88 1.37 -15.51
C GLY A 207 10.38 2.21 -14.34
N MET A 208 9.25 2.91 -14.53
CA MET A 208 8.67 3.85 -13.55
C MET A 208 8.40 3.23 -12.16
N LEU A 209 7.92 1.99 -12.10
CA LEU A 209 7.63 1.29 -10.84
C LEU A 209 8.90 0.84 -10.10
N ARG A 210 9.97 0.45 -10.80
CA ARG A 210 11.21 -0.02 -10.17
C ARG A 210 12.06 1.13 -9.64
N GLU A 211 12.12 2.27 -10.34
CA GLU A 211 12.81 3.47 -9.83
C GLU A 211 12.07 4.14 -8.65
N MET A 212 10.77 3.88 -8.47
CA MET A 212 10.01 4.38 -7.31
C MET A 212 10.23 3.54 -6.03
N PHE A 213 10.67 2.28 -6.15
CA PHE A 213 10.76 1.34 -5.02
C PHE A 213 12.14 0.71 -4.82
N THR A 214 13.06 0.87 -5.77
CA THR A 214 14.40 0.27 -5.70
C THR A 214 15.44 1.17 -6.36
N ASP A 215 16.51 1.51 -5.64
CA ASP A 215 17.68 2.24 -6.18
C ASP A 215 18.62 1.33 -6.98
N ALA A 216 18.14 0.18 -7.47
CA ALA A 216 18.99 -0.84 -8.07
C ALA A 216 19.52 -0.42 -9.44
N ASP A 217 20.77 0.02 -9.47
CA ASP A 217 21.43 0.41 -10.71
C ASP A 217 21.81 -0.84 -11.53
N ASN A 218 21.33 -0.90 -12.77
CA ASN A 218 21.76 -1.89 -13.75
C ASN A 218 22.64 -1.21 -14.78
N PHE A 219 23.85 -1.72 -14.97
CA PHE A 219 24.80 -1.20 -15.94
C PHE A 219 25.16 -2.24 -16.99
N GLY A 220 25.16 -1.83 -18.25
CA GLY A 220 25.83 -2.53 -19.34
C GLY A 220 27.20 -1.91 -19.59
N VAL A 221 28.23 -2.74 -19.74
CA VAL A 221 29.56 -2.32 -20.18
C VAL A 221 29.89 -3.04 -21.47
N SER A 222 30.30 -2.32 -22.49
CA SER A 222 30.70 -2.85 -23.81
C SER A 222 32.08 -2.34 -24.21
N PHE A 223 32.91 -3.24 -24.73
CA PHE A 223 34.27 -2.98 -25.20
C PHE A 223 34.66 -3.97 -26.33
N PRO A 224 35.68 -3.66 -27.14
CA PRO A 224 36.14 -4.54 -28.19
C PRO A 224 36.74 -5.82 -27.61
N MET A 225 36.62 -6.94 -28.32
CA MET A 225 37.16 -8.24 -27.90
C MET A 225 38.68 -8.19 -27.67
N ASP A 226 39.41 -7.46 -28.51
CA ASP A 226 40.87 -7.33 -28.56
C ASP A 226 41.44 -6.25 -27.63
N LEU A 227 40.59 -5.52 -26.90
CA LEU A 227 41.05 -4.51 -25.93
C LEU A 227 41.82 -5.16 -24.78
N ASP A 228 42.90 -4.52 -24.33
CA ASP A 228 43.70 -4.98 -23.20
C ASP A 228 42.80 -5.24 -21.96
N VAL A 229 42.90 -6.44 -21.41
CA VAL A 229 42.12 -6.90 -20.25
C VAL A 229 42.29 -6.01 -19.02
N LYS A 230 43.44 -5.33 -18.85
CA LYS A 230 43.65 -4.34 -17.80
C LYS A 230 42.76 -3.13 -18.01
N ILE A 231 42.62 -2.66 -19.26
CA ILE A 231 41.73 -1.55 -19.60
C ILE A 231 40.26 -1.98 -19.41
N LYS A 232 39.90 -3.21 -19.81
CA LYS A 232 38.56 -3.77 -19.53
C LYS A 232 38.25 -3.78 -18.02
N ALA A 233 39.21 -4.16 -17.18
CA ALA A 233 39.07 -4.10 -15.72
C ALA A 233 38.87 -2.66 -15.21
N VAL A 234 39.60 -1.69 -15.76
CA VAL A 234 39.41 -0.26 -15.41
C VAL A 234 38.03 0.25 -15.85
N MET A 235 37.52 -0.18 -17.01
CA MET A 235 36.15 0.13 -17.46
C MET A 235 35.07 -0.46 -16.54
N ILE A 236 35.27 -1.67 -16.01
CA ILE A 236 34.39 -2.25 -14.98
C ILE A 236 34.43 -1.39 -13.71
N GLY A 237 35.62 -0.96 -13.28
CA GLY A 237 35.79 -0.06 -12.13
C GLY A 237 35.10 1.31 -12.33
N ALA A 238 35.06 1.81 -13.57
CA ALA A 238 34.38 3.07 -13.90
C ALA A 238 32.89 3.05 -13.55
N VAL A 239 32.23 1.88 -13.63
CA VAL A 239 30.81 1.71 -13.29
C VAL A 239 30.52 2.13 -11.85
N PHE A 240 31.38 1.74 -10.91
CA PHE A 240 31.19 2.07 -9.50
C PHE A 240 31.46 3.56 -9.20
N LEU A 241 32.24 4.24 -10.04
CA LEU A 241 32.42 5.69 -9.93
C LEU A 241 31.18 6.47 -10.40
N ILE A 242 30.52 6.01 -11.47
CA ILE A 242 29.32 6.68 -12.01
C ILE A 242 28.05 6.30 -11.23
N GLY A 243 27.93 5.07 -10.73
CA GLY A 243 26.75 4.61 -9.98
C GLY A 243 26.61 5.23 -8.60
N HIS A 244 27.71 5.54 -7.90
CA HIS A 244 27.65 6.22 -6.61
C HIS A 244 27.24 7.71 -6.67
N LYS A 245 27.00 8.30 -7.85
CA LYS A 245 26.44 9.65 -7.97
C LYS A 245 24.91 9.59 -8.00
N LYS A 246 24.27 9.54 -6.82
CA LYS A 246 22.88 10.00 -6.70
C LYS A 246 22.84 11.50 -6.98
N GLN A 247 22.45 11.89 -8.19
CA GLN A 247 21.96 13.23 -8.47
C GLN A 247 20.45 13.17 -8.56
N ASP A 248 19.81 12.89 -7.43
CA ASP A 248 18.40 13.21 -7.29
C ASP A 248 18.27 14.73 -7.43
N PRO A 249 17.33 15.27 -8.23
CA PRO A 249 16.86 16.62 -7.96
C PRO A 249 16.46 16.66 -6.49
N PRO A 250 16.62 17.77 -5.76
CA PRO A 250 16.11 17.87 -4.41
C PRO A 250 14.59 17.67 -4.51
N TYR A 251 14.12 16.45 -4.29
CA TYR A 251 12.71 16.17 -4.10
C TYR A 251 12.38 16.83 -2.76
N LYS A 252 12.00 18.10 -2.84
CA LYS A 252 11.25 18.82 -1.81
C LYS A 252 9.84 18.20 -1.74
N GLY A 253 9.75 16.92 -1.43
CA GLY A 253 8.58 16.33 -0.81
C GLY A 253 8.81 16.43 0.68
N ASN A 254 8.02 17.24 1.39
CA ASN A 254 8.13 17.43 2.83
C ASN A 254 7.93 16.09 3.56
N VAL A 255 9.02 15.36 3.81
CA VAL A 255 9.04 14.30 4.83
C VAL A 255 9.20 15.01 6.17
N THR A 256 8.09 15.28 6.84
CA THR A 256 8.11 15.85 8.20
C THR A 256 8.06 14.71 9.19
N LEU A 257 9.15 14.53 9.94
CA LEU A 257 9.25 13.55 11.02
C LEU A 257 8.52 14.08 12.25
N PHE A 258 7.44 13.43 12.68
CA PHE A 258 6.79 13.73 13.96
C PHE A 258 7.13 12.63 14.97
N LEU A 259 7.97 12.95 15.94
CA LEU A 259 8.24 12.09 17.09
C LEU A 259 7.27 12.47 18.21
N ARG A 260 6.29 11.61 18.52
CA ARG A 260 5.57 11.65 19.80
C ARG A 260 6.23 10.68 20.76
N SER A 261 6.81 11.21 21.85
CA SER A 261 7.58 10.41 22.81
C SER A 261 6.76 9.43 23.64
N HIS A 262 5.43 9.56 23.68
CA HIS A 262 4.58 8.79 24.58
C HIS A 262 4.02 7.48 23.98
N ASP A 263 3.81 7.40 22.66
CA ASP A 263 3.14 6.23 22.05
C ASP A 263 4.07 5.34 21.22
N MET A 264 5.33 5.75 21.00
CA MET A 264 6.33 4.94 20.30
C MET A 264 5.89 4.45 18.90
N VAL A 265 5.10 5.28 18.20
CA VAL A 265 4.65 5.09 16.82
C VAL A 265 5.38 6.10 15.93
N TYR A 266 6.13 5.62 14.94
CA TYR A 266 6.74 6.46 13.91
C TYR A 266 5.69 6.81 12.88
N THR A 267 5.37 8.09 12.75
CA THR A 267 4.40 8.55 11.76
C THR A 267 5.11 9.28 10.63
N PHE A 268 5.01 8.77 9.41
CA PHE A 268 5.54 9.37 8.19
C PHE A 268 4.42 10.01 7.40
N LYS A 269 4.70 11.14 6.75
CA LYS A 269 3.82 11.69 5.72
C LYS A 269 4.52 11.60 4.38
N VAL A 270 3.99 10.78 3.48
CA VAL A 270 4.49 10.65 2.11
C VAL A 270 3.33 11.02 1.18
N ARG A 271 3.52 12.06 0.36
CA ARG A 271 2.52 12.52 -0.63
C ARG A 271 1.09 12.70 -0.05
N GLY A 272 0.97 13.21 1.17
CA GLY A 272 -0.30 13.47 1.84
C GLY A 272 -0.94 12.27 2.56
N ARG A 273 -0.42 11.05 2.37
CA ARG A 273 -0.80 9.85 3.14
C ARG A 273 0.03 9.75 4.42
N THR A 274 -0.60 9.28 5.50
CA THR A 274 0.02 9.16 6.83
C THR A 274 0.31 7.69 7.11
N ILE A 275 1.59 7.31 7.12
CA ILE A 275 2.06 5.95 7.42
C ILE A 275 2.39 5.91 8.91
N LYS A 276 1.83 4.95 9.66
CA LYS A 276 2.09 4.79 11.11
C LYS A 276 2.80 3.45 11.33
N LEU A 277 4.09 3.46 11.62
CA LEU A 277 4.83 2.27 12.03
C LEU A 277 4.87 2.19 13.56
N GLN A 278 4.29 1.14 14.14
CA GLN A 278 4.43 0.87 15.58
C GLN A 278 5.79 0.19 15.89
N ARG A 279 6.20 0.22 17.16
CA ARG A 279 7.49 -0.31 17.65
C ARG A 279 7.85 -1.80 17.42
N PRO A 280 7.00 -2.75 16.96
CA PRO A 280 7.46 -4.14 16.78
C PRO A 280 8.61 -4.33 15.76
N ILE A 281 8.74 -3.45 14.77
CA ILE A 281 9.65 -3.65 13.62
C ILE A 281 11.15 -3.56 14.00
N LEU A 282 11.52 -2.69 14.94
CA LEU A 282 12.92 -2.56 15.38
C LEU A 282 13.39 -3.78 16.20
N ASN A 283 12.52 -4.34 17.04
CA ASN A 283 12.79 -5.58 17.78
C ASN A 283 12.80 -6.80 16.85
N LEU A 284 12.02 -6.77 15.76
CA LEU A 284 12.01 -7.81 14.73
C LEU A 284 13.31 -7.84 13.91
N LYS A 285 13.92 -6.67 13.60
CA LYS A 285 15.26 -6.61 12.98
C LYS A 285 16.31 -7.30 13.85
N GLU A 286 16.33 -6.98 15.14
CA GLU A 286 17.29 -7.55 16.09
C GLU A 286 17.07 -9.06 16.29
N LYS A 287 15.82 -9.52 16.30
CA LYS A 287 15.47 -10.95 16.37
C LYS A 287 15.82 -11.70 15.07
N TYR A 288 15.54 -11.11 13.91
CA TYR A 288 15.87 -11.67 12.59
C TYR A 288 17.38 -11.77 12.36
N GLU A 289 18.15 -10.72 12.67
CA GLU A 289 19.62 -10.75 12.60
C GLU A 289 20.22 -11.77 13.57
N ASN A 290 19.63 -11.95 14.76
CA ASN A 290 20.04 -12.96 15.73
C ASN A 290 19.71 -14.41 15.29
N GLU A 291 18.60 -14.64 14.59
CA GLU A 291 18.26 -15.95 14.01
C GLU A 291 19.16 -16.28 12.80
N ARG A 292 19.48 -15.29 11.96
CA ARG A 292 20.42 -15.44 10.83
C ARG A 292 21.85 -15.74 11.31
N LYS A 293 22.32 -15.05 12.35
CA LYS A 293 23.64 -15.29 12.99
C LYS A 293 23.75 -16.69 13.62
N LYS A 294 22.64 -17.34 13.94
CA LYS A 294 22.57 -18.73 14.45
C LYS A 294 22.51 -19.80 13.34
N GLY A 295 22.58 -19.41 12.06
CA GLY A 295 22.53 -20.34 10.92
C GLY A 295 21.12 -20.77 10.51
N GLY A 296 20.08 -20.02 10.87
CA GLY A 296 18.71 -20.28 10.41
C GLY A 296 18.57 -20.17 8.89
N LYS A 297 17.90 -21.15 8.26
CA LYS A 297 17.52 -21.08 6.84
C LYS A 297 16.42 -20.02 6.67
N GLU A 298 16.47 -19.31 5.55
CA GLU A 298 15.43 -18.36 5.11
C GLU A 298 14.07 -19.05 5.09
N LYS A 299 13.06 -18.42 5.72
CA LYS A 299 11.69 -18.93 5.68
C LYS A 299 11.12 -18.70 4.29
N ARG A 300 10.65 -19.75 3.64
CA ARG A 300 10.03 -19.71 2.30
C ARG A 300 8.51 -19.86 2.40
N THR A 301 7.80 -18.99 1.69
CA THR A 301 6.36 -19.06 1.42
C THR A 301 6.10 -19.93 0.19
N LYS A 302 4.97 -20.65 0.17
CA LYS A 302 4.47 -21.37 -1.02
C LYS A 302 3.27 -20.68 -1.65
N TRP A 303 2.50 -19.91 -0.87
CA TRP A 303 1.26 -19.29 -1.32
C TRP A 303 1.44 -17.81 -1.66
N CYS A 304 2.41 -17.12 -1.08
CA CYS A 304 2.65 -15.71 -1.38
C CYS A 304 3.56 -15.52 -2.59
N GLY A 305 3.06 -14.84 -3.63
CA GLY A 305 3.83 -14.47 -4.81
C GLY A 305 2.98 -14.37 -6.08
N THR A 306 3.63 -14.35 -7.24
CA THR A 306 2.91 -14.48 -8.51
C THR A 306 2.53 -15.96 -8.71
N GLY A 307 1.26 -16.27 -8.43
CA GLY A 307 0.79 -17.66 -8.32
C GLY A 307 1.22 -18.30 -7.00
N ASN A 308 1.17 -19.64 -6.94
CA ASN A 308 1.63 -20.39 -5.77
C ASN A 308 2.41 -21.66 -6.18
N ASP A 309 3.37 -22.04 -5.34
CA ASP A 309 4.19 -23.26 -5.44
C ASP A 309 3.52 -24.45 -4.71
N ALA A 310 2.31 -24.26 -4.18
CA ALA A 310 1.60 -25.23 -3.36
C ALA A 310 1.01 -26.36 -4.21
N THR A 311 1.19 -27.61 -3.77
CA THR A 311 0.66 -28.78 -4.48
C THR A 311 -0.74 -29.20 -4.02
N THR A 312 -1.10 -28.87 -2.78
CA THR A 312 -2.42 -29.11 -2.17
C THR A 312 -2.84 -27.92 -1.32
N TYR A 313 -4.11 -27.85 -0.95
CA TYR A 313 -4.65 -26.76 -0.12
C TYR A 313 -3.92 -26.61 1.24
N GLU A 314 -3.47 -27.72 1.82
CA GLU A 314 -2.76 -27.78 3.09
C GLU A 314 -1.23 -27.63 2.95
N ASP A 315 -0.71 -27.49 1.72
CA ASP A 315 0.73 -27.43 1.46
C ASP A 315 1.28 -26.03 1.77
N LEU A 316 1.51 -25.76 3.06
CA LEU A 316 2.10 -24.53 3.55
C LEU A 316 3.63 -24.62 3.56
N GLY A 317 4.28 -23.48 3.33
CA GLY A 317 5.71 -23.28 3.48
C GLY A 317 6.12 -23.12 4.94
N THR A 318 7.39 -22.77 5.16
CA THR A 318 7.95 -22.62 6.52
C THR A 318 7.51 -21.34 7.25
N ALA A 319 6.84 -20.43 6.53
CA ALA A 319 6.14 -19.26 7.08
C ALA A 319 4.62 -19.54 7.01
N GLU A 320 4.15 -20.46 7.87
CA GLU A 320 2.77 -20.97 7.82
C GLU A 320 1.72 -19.89 8.04
N ASP A 321 1.99 -18.96 8.98
CA ASP A 321 1.11 -17.83 9.31
C ASP A 321 0.91 -16.88 8.13
N VAL A 322 1.96 -16.68 7.36
CA VAL A 322 1.96 -15.84 6.16
C VAL A 322 1.28 -16.55 4.98
N ASP A 323 1.61 -17.83 4.76
CA ASP A 323 1.00 -18.63 3.70
C ASP A 323 -0.50 -18.83 3.91
N MET A 324 -0.98 -18.91 5.16
CA MET A 324 -2.41 -18.95 5.46
C MET A 324 -3.12 -17.69 4.96
N CYS A 325 -2.54 -16.51 5.17
CA CYS A 325 -3.09 -15.25 4.69
C CYS A 325 -3.11 -15.19 3.16
N CYS A 326 -2.01 -15.57 2.50
CA CYS A 326 -1.92 -15.55 1.04
C CYS A 326 -2.81 -16.59 0.37
N ARG A 327 -2.96 -17.79 0.95
CA ARG A 327 -3.87 -18.82 0.46
C ARG A 327 -5.31 -18.35 0.43
N GLU A 328 -5.77 -17.71 1.51
CA GLU A 328 -7.13 -17.19 1.59
C GLU A 328 -7.37 -16.09 0.55
N HIS A 329 -6.39 -15.21 0.34
CA HIS A 329 -6.44 -14.16 -0.68
C HIS A 329 -6.49 -14.73 -2.11
N ASP A 330 -5.65 -15.74 -2.42
CA ASP A 330 -5.62 -16.43 -3.71
C ASP A 330 -6.97 -17.08 -4.07
N LEU A 331 -7.72 -17.51 -3.05
CA LEU A 331 -9.01 -18.19 -3.19
C LEU A 331 -10.21 -17.23 -3.20
N CYS A 332 -9.98 -15.91 -3.29
CA CYS A 332 -11.07 -14.95 -3.42
C CYS A 332 -11.95 -15.24 -4.64
N ASP A 333 -13.25 -15.42 -4.42
CA ASP A 333 -14.24 -15.74 -5.47
C ASP A 333 -14.38 -14.62 -6.51
N PHE A 334 -14.22 -13.37 -6.08
CA PHE A 334 -14.41 -12.20 -6.93
C PHE A 334 -13.08 -11.58 -7.33
N LYS A 335 -12.55 -12.07 -8.46
CA LYS A 335 -11.26 -11.65 -9.04
C LYS A 335 -11.29 -11.55 -10.56
N ILE A 336 -10.34 -10.80 -11.11
CA ILE A 336 -10.08 -10.66 -12.55
C ILE A 336 -8.57 -10.81 -12.77
N ASP A 337 -8.15 -11.86 -13.45
CA ASP A 337 -6.74 -12.09 -13.75
C ASP A 337 -6.15 -11.02 -14.67
N ALA A 338 -4.82 -10.91 -14.66
CA ALA A 338 -4.10 -9.95 -15.49
C ALA A 338 -4.46 -10.12 -16.98
N GLY A 339 -4.83 -9.03 -17.64
CA GLY A 339 -5.21 -9.01 -19.06
C GLY A 339 -6.57 -9.63 -19.38
N GLN A 340 -7.36 -10.02 -18.38
CA GLN A 340 -8.70 -10.58 -18.56
C GLN A 340 -9.80 -9.53 -18.33
N SER A 341 -10.98 -9.80 -18.88
CA SER A 341 -12.20 -9.03 -18.63
C SER A 341 -13.24 -9.91 -17.95
N ASN A 342 -13.83 -9.42 -16.86
CA ASN A 342 -14.96 -10.08 -16.20
C ASN A 342 -15.84 -9.02 -15.50
N TYR A 343 -17.10 -9.35 -15.25
CA TYR A 343 -18.06 -8.44 -14.57
C TYR A 343 -18.21 -7.05 -15.22
N GLY A 344 -17.95 -6.94 -16.53
CA GLY A 344 -17.98 -5.66 -17.26
C GLY A 344 -16.77 -4.74 -17.00
N LEU A 345 -15.72 -5.25 -16.36
CA LEU A 345 -14.46 -4.56 -16.11
C LEU A 345 -13.32 -5.30 -16.83
N THR A 346 -12.30 -4.56 -17.27
CA THR A 346 -11.06 -5.13 -17.82
C THR A 346 -9.91 -4.84 -16.87
N ASN A 347 -9.13 -5.86 -16.57
CA ASN A 347 -7.90 -5.71 -15.81
C ASN A 347 -6.72 -5.52 -16.76
N ASP A 348 -6.39 -4.26 -17.07
CA ASP A 348 -5.23 -3.90 -17.90
C ASP A 348 -3.89 -3.96 -17.14
N GLY A 349 -3.92 -4.35 -15.86
CA GLY A 349 -2.75 -4.49 -15.01
C GLY A 349 -1.99 -5.81 -15.21
N SER A 350 -0.77 -5.86 -14.67
CA SER A 350 0.10 -7.06 -14.75
C SER A 350 -0.15 -8.10 -13.65
N TYR A 351 -1.11 -7.86 -12.75
CA TYR A 351 -1.44 -8.72 -11.61
C TYR A 351 -2.94 -8.95 -11.51
N THR A 352 -3.35 -10.06 -10.89
CA THR A 352 -4.76 -10.36 -10.64
C THR A 352 -5.34 -9.33 -9.67
N ARG A 353 -6.49 -8.75 -10.03
CA ARG A 353 -7.24 -7.83 -9.17
C ARG A 353 -8.34 -8.59 -8.45
N VAL A 354 -8.40 -8.49 -7.13
CA VAL A 354 -9.43 -9.14 -6.30
C VAL A 354 -10.39 -8.11 -5.69
N SER A 355 -11.41 -8.60 -4.99
CA SER A 355 -12.40 -7.73 -4.34
C SER A 355 -11.79 -6.90 -3.20
N CYS A 356 -12.27 -5.68 -3.01
CA CYS A 356 -11.82 -4.86 -1.88
C CYS A 356 -12.14 -5.49 -0.50
N ASP A 357 -13.14 -6.35 -0.42
CA ASP A 357 -13.48 -7.06 0.83
C ASP A 357 -12.44 -8.15 1.13
N CYS A 358 -12.01 -8.88 0.11
CA CYS A 358 -10.89 -9.84 0.20
C CYS A 358 -9.57 -9.12 0.52
N GLU A 359 -9.32 -7.96 -0.10
CA GLU A 359 -8.14 -7.15 0.21
C GLU A 359 -8.10 -6.70 1.67
N GLN A 360 -9.23 -6.25 2.21
CA GLN A 360 -9.31 -5.86 3.63
C GLN A 360 -9.05 -7.06 4.54
N THR A 361 -9.63 -8.22 4.22
CA THR A 361 -9.42 -9.47 4.99
C THR A 361 -7.95 -9.87 4.98
N PHE A 362 -7.28 -9.73 3.83
CA PHE A 362 -5.85 -10.03 3.70
C PHE A 362 -4.99 -9.04 4.49
N TYR A 363 -5.31 -7.74 4.44
CA TYR A 363 -4.64 -6.71 5.25
C TYR A 363 -4.74 -7.03 6.75
N ASP A 364 -5.94 -7.35 7.23
CA ASP A 364 -6.19 -7.66 8.64
C ASP A 364 -5.44 -8.93 9.06
N CYS A 365 -5.40 -9.96 8.21
CA CYS A 365 -4.67 -11.20 8.47
C CYS A 365 -3.16 -10.95 8.65
N LEU A 366 -2.52 -10.26 7.70
CA LEU A 366 -1.10 -9.93 7.78
C LEU A 366 -0.80 -8.97 8.94
N SER A 367 -1.70 -8.03 9.20
CA SER A 367 -1.56 -7.07 10.30
C SER A 367 -1.62 -7.73 11.68
N ASN A 368 -2.31 -8.87 11.81
CA ASN A 368 -2.29 -9.67 13.03
C ASN A 368 -1.04 -10.57 13.10
N ALA A 369 -0.63 -11.16 11.97
CA ALA A 369 0.55 -12.03 11.92
C ALA A 369 1.87 -11.28 12.15
N GLN A 370 1.94 -9.98 11.79
CA GLN A 370 3.16 -9.17 11.91
C GLN A 370 3.67 -8.98 13.35
N GLU A 371 2.84 -9.21 14.37
CA GLU A 371 3.28 -9.16 15.77
C GLU A 371 4.34 -10.24 16.07
N ASN A 372 4.29 -11.36 15.35
CA ASN A 372 5.13 -12.53 15.58
C ASN A 372 6.03 -12.90 14.39
N SER A 373 5.79 -12.31 13.21
CA SER A 373 6.47 -12.66 11.97
C SER A 373 6.93 -11.44 11.18
N PHE A 374 8.25 -11.35 10.98
CA PHE A 374 8.84 -10.33 10.12
C PHE A 374 8.40 -10.48 8.66
N ASP A 375 8.20 -11.72 8.20
CA ASP A 375 7.74 -12.01 6.84
C ASP A 375 6.34 -11.46 6.59
N ALA A 376 5.44 -11.55 7.58
CA ALA A 376 4.10 -10.96 7.51
C ALA A 376 4.16 -9.42 7.43
N ALA A 377 5.00 -8.79 8.26
CA ALA A 377 5.22 -7.34 8.22
C ALA A 377 5.76 -6.88 6.86
N MET A 378 6.71 -7.63 6.29
CA MET A 378 7.33 -7.33 5.01
C MET A 378 6.37 -7.49 3.85
N ILE A 379 5.60 -8.59 3.80
CA ILE A 379 4.60 -8.81 2.73
C ILE A 379 3.47 -7.79 2.83
N GLY A 380 2.98 -7.48 4.03
CA GLY A 380 1.95 -6.46 4.22
C GLY A 380 2.39 -5.10 3.67
N PHE A 381 3.60 -4.68 4.00
CA PHE A 381 4.17 -3.44 3.47
C PHE A 381 4.36 -3.46 1.95
N ILE A 382 4.92 -4.54 1.40
CA ILE A 382 5.14 -4.65 -0.05
C ILE A 382 3.80 -4.61 -0.79
N TYR A 383 2.80 -5.34 -0.31
CA TYR A 383 1.54 -5.47 -1.01
C TYR A 383 0.68 -4.21 -0.90
N PHE A 384 0.47 -3.68 0.31
CA PHE A 384 -0.49 -2.60 0.55
C PHE A 384 0.10 -1.20 0.48
N ASP A 385 1.35 -1.02 0.89
CA ASP A 385 1.97 0.32 0.94
C ASP A 385 2.83 0.61 -0.30
N VAL A 386 3.46 -0.43 -0.88
CA VAL A 386 4.34 -0.31 -2.04
C VAL A 386 3.59 -0.55 -3.34
N LEU A 387 2.97 -1.72 -3.51
CA LEU A 387 2.30 -2.04 -4.77
C LEU A 387 0.99 -1.25 -4.96
N ASP A 388 0.36 -0.76 -3.88
CA ASP A 388 -0.87 0.06 -3.85
C ASP A 388 -1.88 -0.39 -4.92
N GLN A 389 -2.17 -1.70 -4.96
CA GLN A 389 -2.99 -2.28 -6.02
C GLN A 389 -4.44 -1.84 -5.89
N ASP A 390 -5.03 -1.45 -7.02
CA ASP A 390 -6.46 -1.14 -7.09
C ASP A 390 -7.31 -2.41 -6.91
N CYS A 391 -8.23 -2.37 -5.96
CA CYS A 391 -9.17 -3.44 -5.69
C CYS A 391 -10.53 -3.21 -6.37
N ILE A 392 -11.30 -4.29 -6.58
CA ILE A 392 -12.58 -4.22 -7.28
C ILE A 392 -13.72 -4.13 -6.25
N ARG A 393 -14.55 -3.08 -6.32
CA ARG A 393 -15.78 -2.99 -5.51
C ARG A 393 -17.00 -3.40 -6.32
N LYS A 394 -17.80 -4.30 -5.74
CA LYS A 394 -19.16 -4.52 -6.20
C LYS A 394 -20.01 -3.31 -5.78
N ARG A 395 -20.23 -2.37 -6.70
CA ARG A 395 -21.13 -1.25 -6.46
C ARG A 395 -22.56 -1.78 -6.42
N ARG A 396 -23.12 -2.01 -5.23
CA ARG A 396 -24.57 -2.11 -5.09
C ARG A 396 -25.14 -0.75 -5.47
N ILE A 397 -25.87 -0.69 -6.58
CA ILE A 397 -26.59 0.53 -6.95
C ILE A 397 -27.80 0.59 -6.02
N CYS A 398 -27.69 1.33 -4.92
CA CYS A 398 -28.81 1.64 -4.06
C CYS A 398 -29.65 2.73 -4.74
N THR A 399 -30.59 2.34 -5.61
CA THR A 399 -31.50 3.27 -6.29
C THR A 399 -32.70 3.71 -5.43
N GLY A 400 -32.75 3.30 -4.16
CA GLY A 400 -33.71 3.80 -3.18
C GLY A 400 -35.03 3.04 -3.08
N TYR A 401 -35.18 1.87 -3.72
CA TYR A 401 -36.37 1.03 -3.56
C TYR A 401 -36.03 -0.33 -2.96
N SER A 402 -36.49 -0.58 -1.74
CA SER A 402 -36.66 -1.94 -1.24
C SER A 402 -37.85 -2.55 -1.97
N HIS A 403 -37.59 -3.30 -3.04
CA HIS A 403 -38.65 -4.03 -3.73
C HIS A 403 -39.12 -5.16 -2.82
N ALA A 404 -40.41 -5.15 -2.46
CA ALA A 404 -41.01 -6.26 -1.73
C ALA A 404 -40.94 -7.53 -2.59
N VAL A 405 -40.42 -8.63 -2.03
CA VAL A 405 -40.28 -9.92 -2.74
C VAL A 405 -41.60 -10.71 -2.66
N THR A 406 -42.67 -10.13 -3.20
CA THR A 406 -44.04 -10.66 -3.11
C THR A 406 -44.55 -11.24 -4.44
N ASN A 407 -43.97 -10.83 -5.58
CA ASN A 407 -44.42 -11.20 -6.92
C ASN A 407 -44.46 -12.72 -7.18
N ASN A 408 -43.55 -13.49 -6.58
CA ASN A 408 -43.46 -14.94 -6.78
C ASN A 408 -44.30 -15.74 -5.78
N LEU A 409 -45.06 -15.07 -4.89
CA LEU A 409 -45.86 -15.72 -3.84
C LEU A 409 -47.32 -15.97 -4.26
N ASN A 410 -47.72 -15.56 -5.47
CA ASN A 410 -49.07 -15.73 -6.00
C ASN A 410 -50.17 -15.23 -5.04
N LEU A 411 -49.95 -14.05 -4.44
CA LEU A 411 -50.81 -13.47 -3.40
C LEU A 411 -52.23 -13.16 -3.90
N GLU A 412 -52.38 -12.84 -5.18
CA GLU A 412 -53.68 -12.58 -5.81
C GLU A 412 -54.60 -13.80 -5.73
N ALA A 413 -54.07 -15.00 -5.98
CA ALA A 413 -54.85 -16.25 -5.87
C ALA A 413 -55.30 -16.54 -4.42
N LEU A 414 -54.59 -16.00 -3.43
CA LEU A 414 -54.94 -16.10 -2.01
C LEU A 414 -55.88 -14.99 -1.54
N GLY A 415 -56.10 -13.94 -2.34
CA GLY A 415 -56.89 -12.77 -1.96
C GLY A 415 -56.19 -11.81 -1.00
N VAL A 416 -54.86 -11.86 -0.92
CA VAL A 416 -54.05 -10.95 -0.10
C VAL A 416 -53.86 -9.62 -0.83
N GLU A 417 -54.31 -8.53 -0.23
CA GLU A 417 -54.21 -7.18 -0.81
C GLU A 417 -52.79 -6.61 -0.70
N VAL A 418 -52.29 -6.08 -1.82
CA VAL A 418 -50.96 -5.44 -1.94
C VAL A 418 -51.06 -4.09 -2.63
N ASP A 419 -50.14 -3.19 -2.31
CA ASP A 419 -49.98 -1.91 -2.99
C ASP A 419 -49.42 -2.12 -4.40
N GLN A 420 -50.14 -1.64 -5.42
CA GLN A 420 -49.79 -1.92 -6.82
C GLN A 420 -48.44 -1.32 -7.25
N THR A 421 -48.00 -0.25 -6.61
CA THR A 421 -46.77 0.47 -6.98
C THR A 421 -45.55 -0.14 -6.30
N THR A 422 -45.66 -0.41 -5.00
CA THR A 422 -44.56 -0.87 -4.15
C THR A 422 -44.54 -2.39 -3.96
N GLN A 423 -45.62 -3.07 -4.32
CA GLN A 423 -45.85 -4.51 -4.10
C GLN A 423 -45.83 -4.93 -2.63
N LYS A 424 -45.94 -3.98 -1.70
CA LYS A 424 -46.01 -4.22 -0.26
C LYS A 424 -47.40 -4.67 0.17
N VAL A 425 -47.45 -5.54 1.18
CA VAL A 425 -48.70 -6.09 1.73
C VAL A 425 -49.36 -5.08 2.66
N PHE A 426 -50.68 -4.90 2.52
CA PHE A 426 -51.46 -4.10 3.47
C PHE A 426 -51.73 -4.90 4.76
N GLY A 427 -51.17 -4.43 5.88
CA GLY A 427 -51.51 -4.89 7.24
C GLY A 427 -52.62 -4.04 7.88
N GLY A 428 -52.95 -4.32 9.15
CA GLY A 428 -53.90 -3.50 9.91
C GLY A 428 -55.36 -3.93 9.80
N HIS A 429 -55.65 -5.15 9.35
CA HIS A 429 -57.02 -5.62 9.21
C HIS A 429 -57.59 -6.14 10.53
N SER A 430 -58.87 -5.85 10.78
CA SER A 430 -59.58 -6.29 12.00
C SER A 430 -58.85 -5.88 13.29
N ASP A 431 -58.36 -4.64 13.34
CA ASP A 431 -57.61 -4.07 14.46
C ASP A 431 -56.31 -4.82 14.82
N ASP A 432 -55.76 -5.67 13.94
CA ASP A 432 -54.43 -6.29 14.10
C ASP A 432 -53.44 -5.71 13.09
N HIS A 433 -52.39 -5.05 13.58
CA HIS A 433 -51.40 -4.34 12.76
C HIS A 433 -50.67 -5.19 11.72
N GLU A 434 -50.51 -6.50 11.96
CA GLU A 434 -49.78 -7.44 11.10
C GLU A 434 -50.72 -8.30 10.23
N ARG A 435 -52.03 -8.25 10.47
CA ARG A 435 -53.03 -9.06 9.76
C ARG A 435 -53.32 -8.50 8.37
N THR A 436 -53.30 -9.39 7.38
CA THR A 436 -53.64 -9.07 5.98
C THR A 436 -55.16 -9.09 5.76
N SER A 437 -55.60 -8.81 4.52
CA SER A 437 -57.01 -8.92 4.11
C SER A 437 -57.59 -10.33 4.34
N VAL A 438 -56.73 -11.34 4.42
CA VAL A 438 -57.10 -12.74 4.67
C VAL A 438 -56.85 -13.09 6.13
N ALA A 439 -57.89 -13.60 6.80
CA ALA A 439 -57.94 -13.72 8.27
C ALA A 439 -56.80 -14.51 8.92
N ASN A 440 -56.32 -15.55 8.24
CA ASN A 440 -55.30 -16.47 8.72
C ASN A 440 -53.91 -16.23 8.09
N ILE A 441 -53.74 -15.12 7.36
CA ILE A 441 -52.47 -14.74 6.74
C ILE A 441 -52.00 -13.42 7.35
N TYR A 442 -50.73 -13.39 7.76
CA TYR A 442 -50.08 -12.26 8.42
C TYR A 442 -48.82 -11.88 7.65
N ALA A 443 -48.44 -10.60 7.72
CA ALA A 443 -47.22 -10.06 7.12
C ALA A 443 -46.46 -9.27 8.19
N ILE A 444 -45.13 -9.38 8.19
CA ILE A 444 -44.22 -8.70 9.13
C ILE A 444 -42.97 -8.20 8.42
N GLY A 445 -42.31 -7.20 9.00
CA GLY A 445 -41.06 -6.65 8.47
C GLY A 445 -41.25 -5.82 7.21
N ASP A 446 -40.21 -5.77 6.37
CA ASP A 446 -40.09 -4.82 5.26
C ASP A 446 -41.18 -4.93 4.20
N ILE A 447 -41.87 -6.09 4.11
CA ILE A 447 -42.97 -6.30 3.17
C ILE A 447 -44.25 -5.55 3.56
N LEU A 448 -44.37 -5.07 4.81
CA LEU A 448 -45.55 -4.32 5.25
C LEU A 448 -45.55 -2.90 4.66
N HIS A 449 -46.71 -2.52 4.13
CA HIS A 449 -46.94 -1.19 3.61
C HIS A 449 -46.92 -0.12 4.73
N ASN A 450 -46.24 1.01 4.49
CA ASN A 450 -46.13 2.14 5.43
C ASN A 450 -45.63 1.80 6.85
N ARG A 451 -44.83 0.74 7.02
CA ARG A 451 -44.12 0.43 8.27
C ARG A 451 -42.61 0.65 8.11
N PRO A 452 -41.88 0.99 9.19
CA PRO A 452 -40.43 1.15 9.13
C PRO A 452 -39.71 -0.15 8.75
N GLU A 453 -38.85 -0.07 7.75
CA GLU A 453 -38.04 -1.19 7.22
C GLU A 453 -36.78 -1.39 8.06
N LEU A 454 -36.95 -1.87 9.30
CA LEU A 454 -35.88 -1.98 10.28
C LEU A 454 -35.87 -3.37 10.92
N THR A 455 -34.70 -3.97 11.04
CA THR A 455 -34.50 -5.29 11.65
C THR A 455 -35.14 -5.42 13.05
N PRO A 456 -34.96 -4.48 14.01
CA PRO A 456 -35.58 -4.59 15.33
C PRO A 456 -37.11 -4.57 15.28
N VAL A 457 -37.69 -3.82 14.33
CA VAL A 457 -39.14 -3.73 14.12
C VAL A 457 -39.68 -5.07 13.64
N ALA A 458 -39.02 -5.71 12.67
CA ALA A 458 -39.41 -7.02 12.17
C ALA A 458 -39.33 -8.11 13.26
N ILE A 459 -38.26 -8.10 14.08
CA ILE A 459 -38.10 -9.04 15.20
C ILE A 459 -39.21 -8.86 16.22
N GLN A 460 -39.46 -7.63 16.67
CA GLN A 460 -40.46 -7.34 17.69
C GLN A 460 -41.89 -7.62 17.19
N ALA A 461 -42.21 -7.24 15.94
CA ALA A 461 -43.50 -7.56 15.33
C ALA A 461 -43.73 -9.08 15.25
N GLY A 462 -42.71 -9.85 14.85
CA GLY A 462 -42.79 -11.31 14.79
C GLY A 462 -43.00 -11.97 16.16
N GLN A 463 -42.27 -11.51 17.19
CA GLN A 463 -42.42 -12.00 18.56
C GLN A 463 -43.82 -11.70 19.12
N LEU A 464 -44.26 -10.44 19.03
CA LEU A 464 -45.58 -10.04 19.51
C LEU A 464 -46.71 -10.75 18.77
N LEU A 465 -46.57 -10.94 17.46
CA LEU A 465 -47.53 -11.72 16.68
C LEU A 465 -47.61 -13.19 17.14
N ALA A 466 -46.46 -13.84 17.35
CA ALA A 466 -46.43 -15.21 17.86
C ALA A 466 -47.08 -15.31 19.25
N ASP A 467 -46.83 -14.34 20.13
CA ASP A 467 -47.46 -14.26 21.45
C ASP A 467 -48.97 -14.05 21.37
N ARG A 468 -49.47 -13.28 20.40
CA ARG A 468 -50.92 -13.12 20.17
C ARG A 468 -51.57 -14.41 19.66
N LEU A 469 -50.92 -15.07 18.70
CA LEU A 469 -51.46 -16.27 18.06
C LEU A 469 -51.43 -17.50 18.98
N PHE A 470 -50.36 -17.67 19.76
CA PHE A 470 -50.11 -18.91 20.50
C PHE A 470 -49.96 -18.70 22.01
N GLY A 471 -49.68 -17.48 22.47
CA GLY A 471 -49.47 -17.14 23.88
C GLY A 471 -50.67 -16.47 24.57
N GLY A 472 -51.73 -16.14 23.83
CA GLY A 472 -52.91 -15.45 24.36
C GLY A 472 -52.70 -13.96 24.69
N SER A 473 -51.56 -13.39 24.28
CA SER A 473 -51.28 -11.95 24.43
C SER A 473 -52.24 -11.11 23.60
N GLN A 474 -52.45 -9.86 24.01
CA GLN A 474 -53.19 -8.84 23.24
C GLN A 474 -52.30 -7.67 22.82
N VAL A 475 -50.99 -7.76 23.10
CA VAL A 475 -50.04 -6.68 22.82
C VAL A 475 -49.73 -6.63 21.33
N GLN A 476 -49.92 -5.46 20.73
CA GLN A 476 -49.59 -5.19 19.34
C GLN A 476 -48.26 -4.45 19.21
N MET A 477 -47.67 -4.51 18.01
CA MET A 477 -46.48 -3.73 17.72
C MET A 477 -46.81 -2.23 17.67
N ASP A 478 -46.05 -1.44 18.43
CA ASP A 478 -46.10 0.03 18.41
C ASP A 478 -45.13 0.53 17.35
N TYR A 479 -45.68 1.07 16.26
CA TYR A 479 -44.91 1.60 15.13
C TYR A 479 -44.60 3.09 15.25
N ASP A 480 -45.01 3.73 16.34
CA ASP A 480 -44.71 5.14 16.60
C ASP A 480 -43.41 5.28 17.38
N MET A 481 -42.72 6.41 17.20
CA MET A 481 -41.49 6.77 17.94
C MET A 481 -40.37 5.71 17.88
N ILE A 482 -40.29 4.95 16.79
CA ILE A 482 -39.18 4.01 16.56
C ILE A 482 -37.88 4.80 16.33
N PRO A 483 -36.84 4.62 17.17
CA PRO A 483 -35.55 5.26 16.94
C PRO A 483 -34.86 4.68 15.71
N THR A 484 -34.15 5.53 14.97
CA THR A 484 -33.39 5.16 13.77
C THR A 484 -32.04 5.85 13.78
N THR A 485 -31.00 5.17 13.27
CA THR A 485 -29.67 5.75 13.08
C THR A 485 -29.14 5.45 11.70
N VAL A 486 -28.62 6.48 11.05
CA VAL A 486 -27.87 6.38 9.79
C VAL A 486 -26.37 6.41 10.12
N PHE A 487 -25.67 5.32 9.81
CA PHE A 487 -24.24 5.14 10.12
C PHE A 487 -23.33 5.72 9.04
N THR A 488 -23.46 7.02 8.79
CA THR A 488 -22.50 7.81 8.01
C THR A 488 -21.21 8.05 8.82
N PRO A 489 -20.09 8.52 8.19
CA PRO A 489 -18.86 8.84 8.92
C PRO A 489 -19.06 9.77 10.12
N LEU A 490 -20.07 10.63 10.04
CA LEU A 490 -20.68 11.29 11.18
C LEU A 490 -22.09 10.74 11.31
N GLU A 491 -22.39 10.01 12.39
CA GLU A 491 -23.67 9.32 12.52
C GLU A 491 -24.81 10.32 12.68
N TYR A 492 -26.00 9.92 12.24
CA TYR A 492 -27.23 10.68 12.42
C TYR A 492 -28.29 9.81 13.08
N GLY A 493 -28.61 10.09 14.34
CA GLY A 493 -29.63 9.43 15.13
C GLY A 493 -30.90 10.28 15.23
N VAL A 494 -32.06 9.64 15.18
CA VAL A 494 -33.36 10.31 15.28
C VAL A 494 -34.39 9.45 16.00
N VAL A 495 -35.24 10.10 16.79
CA VAL A 495 -36.50 9.52 17.26
C VAL A 495 -37.63 10.53 17.10
N GLY A 496 -38.78 10.08 16.62
CA GLY A 496 -39.96 10.93 16.39
C GLY A 496 -40.03 11.53 14.99
N ILE A 497 -40.71 12.68 14.87
CA ILE A 497 -41.00 13.30 13.56
C ILE A 497 -39.99 14.39 13.20
N SER A 498 -39.74 14.56 11.91
CA SER A 498 -38.93 15.65 11.39
C SER A 498 -39.59 17.02 11.53
N GLU A 499 -38.79 18.07 11.35
CA GLU A 499 -39.22 19.46 11.50
C GLU A 499 -40.35 19.81 10.52
N GLU A 500 -40.17 19.50 9.25
CA GLU A 500 -41.14 19.73 8.19
C GLU A 500 -42.44 18.91 8.39
N LYS A 501 -42.32 17.70 8.96
CA LYS A 501 -43.48 16.88 9.32
C LYS A 501 -44.23 17.42 10.53
N ALA A 502 -43.52 18.01 11.50
CA ALA A 502 -44.14 18.69 12.63
C ALA A 502 -44.88 19.96 12.19
N VAL A 503 -44.23 20.78 11.35
CA VAL A 503 -44.82 22.02 10.79
C VAL A 503 -46.06 21.70 9.95
N SER A 504 -45.99 20.71 9.06
CA SER A 504 -47.15 20.32 8.25
C SER A 504 -48.33 19.78 9.06
N ARG A 505 -48.07 19.14 10.22
CA ARG A 505 -49.13 18.59 11.10
C ARG A 505 -49.75 19.61 12.05
N HIS A 506 -48.96 20.57 12.54
CA HIS A 506 -49.35 21.41 13.67
C HIS A 506 -49.30 22.92 13.40
N GLY A 507 -48.87 23.35 12.21
CA GLY A 507 -48.65 24.76 11.90
C GLY A 507 -47.31 25.27 12.44
N GLU A 508 -46.66 26.19 11.72
CA GLU A 508 -45.34 26.69 12.09
C GLU A 508 -45.37 27.50 13.40
N GLU A 509 -46.48 28.18 13.67
CA GLU A 509 -46.70 29.01 14.86
C GLU A 509 -46.75 28.19 16.16
N ASN A 510 -47.16 26.92 16.09
CA ASN A 510 -47.31 26.06 17.28
C ASN A 510 -46.08 25.16 17.53
N ILE A 511 -45.08 25.21 16.64
CA ILE A 511 -43.86 24.43 16.77
C ILE A 511 -42.71 25.30 17.28
N GLU A 512 -42.06 24.82 18.33
CA GLU A 512 -40.84 25.41 18.89
C GLU A 512 -39.66 24.47 18.62
N LYS A 513 -38.60 25.03 18.02
CA LYS A 513 -37.43 24.29 17.54
C LYS A 513 -36.23 24.76 18.36
N ARG A 514 -35.68 23.87 19.20
CA ARG A 514 -34.50 24.14 20.02
C ARG A 514 -33.29 23.48 19.37
N CYS A 515 -32.24 24.24 19.14
CA CYS A 515 -31.06 23.79 18.40
C CYS A 515 -29.79 24.32 19.06
N GLN A 516 -28.75 23.49 19.06
CA GLN A 516 -27.37 23.89 19.35
C GLN A 516 -26.53 23.37 18.19
N PHE A 517 -25.59 24.20 17.72
CA PHE A 517 -24.94 24.08 16.41
C PHE A 517 -24.60 22.64 16.00
N ILE A 518 -25.18 22.22 14.87
CA ILE A 518 -24.95 20.99 14.09
C ILE A 518 -25.14 19.65 14.83
N GLU A 519 -25.08 19.58 16.15
CA GLU A 519 -25.08 18.29 16.87
C GLU A 519 -26.45 17.85 17.38
N PHE A 520 -27.28 18.74 17.95
CA PHE A 520 -28.58 18.37 18.53
C PHE A 520 -29.73 19.30 18.16
N GLN A 521 -30.89 18.72 17.89
CA GLN A 521 -32.15 19.43 17.68
C GLN A 521 -33.34 18.73 18.35
N ALA A 522 -34.11 19.50 19.12
CA ALA A 522 -35.38 19.07 19.70
C ALA A 522 -36.56 19.85 19.06
N ILE A 523 -37.60 19.12 18.66
CA ILE A 523 -38.82 19.66 18.04
C ILE A 523 -39.96 19.50 19.05
N CYS A 524 -40.56 20.61 19.45
CA CYS A 524 -41.57 20.65 20.51
C CYS A 524 -42.89 21.23 20.02
N PHE A 525 -44.00 20.69 20.52
CA PHE A 525 -45.34 21.29 20.43
C PHE A 525 -45.80 21.61 21.85
N GLY A 526 -45.84 22.91 22.19
CA GLY A 526 -45.88 23.32 23.59
C GLY A 526 -44.68 22.75 24.36
N ASP A 527 -44.95 22.06 25.47
CA ASP A 527 -43.92 21.40 26.30
C ASP A 527 -43.66 19.95 25.89
N ARG A 528 -44.39 19.39 24.91
CA ARG A 528 -44.21 17.99 24.48
C ARG A 528 -43.14 17.90 23.41
N ILE A 529 -42.19 16.97 23.57
CA ILE A 529 -41.19 16.66 22.54
C ILE A 529 -41.80 15.74 21.49
N LEU A 530 -41.81 16.18 20.24
CA LEU A 530 -42.31 15.42 19.08
C LEU A 530 -41.20 14.72 18.30
N GLY A 531 -39.98 15.25 18.36
CA GLY A 531 -38.82 14.68 17.68
C GLY A 531 -37.51 15.13 18.33
N LEU A 532 -36.53 14.24 18.34
CA LEU A 532 -35.17 14.49 18.79
C LEU A 532 -34.18 13.97 17.75
N HIS A 533 -33.26 14.82 17.35
CA HIS A 533 -32.31 14.61 16.26
C HIS A 533 -30.89 14.88 16.77
N LEU A 534 -29.97 13.98 16.43
CA LEU A 534 -28.56 14.05 16.81
C LEU A 534 -27.68 13.75 15.61
N ILE A 535 -26.75 14.63 15.27
CA ILE A 535 -25.65 14.36 14.34
C ILE A 535 -24.36 14.38 15.15
N GLY A 536 -23.69 13.25 15.28
CA GLY A 536 -22.54 13.15 16.19
C GLY A 536 -21.99 11.73 16.32
N PRO A 537 -20.88 11.54 17.03
CA PRO A 537 -20.37 10.20 17.33
C PRO A 537 -21.34 9.43 18.25
N ASN A 538 -21.46 8.12 18.03
CA ASN A 538 -22.31 7.23 18.82
C ASN A 538 -23.79 7.67 18.88
N ALA A 539 -24.33 8.24 17.80
CA ALA A 539 -25.67 8.78 17.78
C ALA A 539 -26.74 7.72 18.05
N GLY A 540 -26.50 6.46 17.64
CA GLY A 540 -27.36 5.33 17.97
C GLY A 540 -27.47 5.06 19.47
N GLU A 541 -26.34 5.04 20.17
CA GLU A 541 -26.30 4.80 21.62
C GLU A 541 -27.06 5.88 22.38
N VAL A 542 -26.89 7.14 21.97
CA VAL A 542 -27.50 8.28 22.64
C VAL A 542 -29.01 8.33 22.41
N ILE A 543 -29.47 8.17 21.16
CA ILE A 543 -30.89 8.26 20.81
C ILE A 543 -31.70 7.09 21.37
N GLN A 544 -31.09 5.90 21.52
CA GLN A 544 -31.77 4.72 22.09
C GLN A 544 -32.35 5.00 23.48
N GLY A 545 -31.61 5.71 24.34
CA GLY A 545 -32.09 6.09 25.68
C GLY A 545 -33.23 7.11 25.63
N PHE A 546 -33.11 8.14 24.77
CA PHE A 546 -34.15 9.15 24.62
C PHE A 546 -35.44 8.60 24.00
N ALA A 547 -35.36 7.56 23.18
CA ALA A 547 -36.55 6.93 22.62
C ALA A 547 -37.48 6.38 23.71
N VAL A 548 -36.91 5.80 24.78
CA VAL A 548 -37.69 5.37 25.95
C VAL A 548 -38.37 6.56 26.62
N ALA A 549 -37.62 7.65 26.85
CA ALA A 549 -38.15 8.86 27.48
C ALA A 549 -39.32 9.47 26.68
N LEU A 550 -39.17 9.56 25.36
CA LEU A 550 -40.23 10.09 24.49
C LEU A 550 -41.47 9.19 24.47
N ARG A 551 -41.31 7.86 24.47
CA ARG A 551 -42.43 6.91 24.62
C ARG A 551 -43.14 7.05 25.97
N CYS A 552 -42.41 7.42 27.03
CA CYS A 552 -42.97 7.77 28.34
C CYS A 552 -43.62 9.17 28.39
N GLY A 553 -43.66 9.91 27.28
CA GLY A 553 -44.27 11.24 27.22
C GLY A 553 -43.39 12.36 27.77
N ALA A 554 -42.06 12.24 27.64
CA ALA A 554 -41.12 13.26 28.09
C ALA A 554 -41.48 14.67 27.57
N THR A 555 -41.41 15.64 28.48
CA THR A 555 -41.57 17.06 28.20
C THR A 555 -40.23 17.76 28.10
N TRP A 556 -40.21 18.92 27.45
CA TRP A 556 -39.03 19.77 27.38
C TRP A 556 -38.59 20.23 28.78
N SER A 557 -39.54 20.62 29.64
CA SER A 557 -39.28 20.94 31.04
C SER A 557 -38.59 19.82 31.82
N GLY A 558 -39.03 18.56 31.65
CA GLY A 558 -38.40 17.40 32.29
C GLY A 558 -37.00 17.10 31.75
N LEU A 559 -36.81 17.22 30.43
CA LEU A 559 -35.51 16.96 29.80
C LEU A 559 -34.48 18.03 30.18
N SER A 560 -34.84 19.30 30.05
CA SER A 560 -33.97 20.46 30.36
C SER A 560 -33.63 20.59 31.85
N GLY A 561 -34.49 20.10 32.74
CA GLY A 561 -34.22 20.04 34.19
C GLY A 561 -33.31 18.88 34.63
N SER A 562 -32.93 17.98 33.72
CA SER A 562 -32.07 16.84 34.03
C SER A 562 -30.59 17.25 34.12
N VAL A 563 -29.82 16.58 34.99
CA VAL A 563 -28.37 16.82 35.12
C VAL A 563 -27.62 15.99 34.08
N GLY A 564 -26.83 16.67 33.23
CA GLY A 564 -25.98 16.01 32.24
C GLY A 564 -24.81 15.25 32.87
N ILE A 565 -24.38 14.17 32.21
CA ILE A 565 -23.17 13.41 32.58
C ILE A 565 -21.98 14.02 31.83
N HIS A 566 -20.94 14.45 32.55
CA HIS A 566 -19.80 15.15 31.94
C HIS A 566 -18.48 14.34 32.02
N PRO A 567 -17.68 14.25 30.94
CA PRO A 567 -17.93 14.75 29.58
C PRO A 567 -18.61 13.72 28.68
N THR A 568 -19.78 14.05 28.09
CA THR A 568 -20.46 13.17 27.11
C THR A 568 -21.17 13.96 26.01
N THR A 569 -21.27 13.41 24.80
CA THR A 569 -22.07 14.03 23.72
C THR A 569 -23.54 14.17 24.12
N ALA A 570 -24.10 13.20 24.84
CA ALA A 570 -25.49 13.21 25.26
C ALA A 570 -25.84 14.37 26.22
N GLU A 571 -24.86 14.94 26.94
CA GLU A 571 -25.11 16.03 27.88
C GLU A 571 -25.55 17.33 27.18
N GLU A 572 -25.24 17.49 25.89
CA GLU A 572 -25.58 18.71 25.16
C GLU A 572 -27.10 18.89 25.00
N VAL A 573 -27.89 17.80 25.06
CA VAL A 573 -29.35 17.90 24.96
C VAL A 573 -29.96 18.75 26.08
N VAL A 574 -29.38 18.73 27.29
CA VAL A 574 -29.89 19.49 28.43
C VAL A 574 -29.44 20.95 28.39
N LYS A 575 -28.51 21.29 27.49
CA LYS A 575 -27.97 22.64 27.29
C LYS A 575 -28.67 23.40 26.16
N LEU A 576 -29.61 22.78 25.43
CA LEU A 576 -30.34 23.43 24.34
C LEU A 576 -31.25 24.55 24.88
N HIS A 577 -30.85 25.80 24.71
CA HIS A 577 -31.65 26.96 25.14
C HIS A 577 -31.96 27.92 23.98
N ILE A 578 -31.25 27.79 22.86
CA ILE A 578 -31.42 28.62 21.67
C ILE A 578 -32.56 28.05 20.81
N THR A 579 -33.51 28.90 20.43
CA THR A 579 -34.61 28.53 19.54
C THR A 579 -34.36 29.08 18.14
N LYS A 580 -34.70 28.32 17.08
CA LYS A 580 -34.60 28.85 15.69
C LYS A 580 -35.41 30.13 15.49
N ARG A 581 -36.53 30.28 16.20
CA ARG A 581 -37.41 31.46 16.12
C ARG A 581 -36.75 32.72 16.66
N SER A 582 -35.83 32.61 17.62
CA SER A 582 -35.14 33.79 18.18
C SER A 582 -34.13 34.41 17.21
N GLY A 583 -33.67 33.65 16.21
CA GLY A 583 -32.63 34.07 15.28
C GLY A 583 -31.24 34.20 15.93
N ALA A 584 -31.06 33.76 17.18
CA ALA A 584 -29.77 33.77 17.85
C ALA A 584 -28.82 32.73 17.23
N ASP A 585 -27.52 33.04 17.23
CA ASP A 585 -26.48 32.15 16.71
C ASP A 585 -26.36 30.89 17.59
N PRO A 586 -26.63 29.67 17.06
CA PRO A 586 -26.56 28.45 17.84
C PRO A 586 -25.12 27.97 18.11
N THR A 587 -24.10 28.67 17.59
CA THR A 587 -22.69 28.34 17.77
C THR A 587 -22.30 28.38 19.24
N VAL A 588 -21.76 27.26 19.73
CA VAL A 588 -21.22 27.19 21.09
C VAL A 588 -19.94 28.02 21.12
N THR A 589 -20.01 29.22 21.70
CA THR A 589 -18.81 29.95 22.10
C THR A 589 -18.17 29.15 23.24
N GLY A 590 -16.99 28.58 23.01
CA GLY A 590 -16.24 27.85 24.02
C GLY A 590 -15.96 28.71 25.27
N CYS A 591 -15.48 28.06 26.34
CA CYS A 591 -14.95 28.76 27.51
C CYS A 591 -13.63 29.48 27.20
#